data_AF-A0A3N5SPK0-F1
#
_entry.id   AF-A0A3N5SPK0-F1
#
_cell.length_a   1.000
_cell.length_b   1.000
_cell.length_c   1.000
_cell.angle_alpha   90.00
_cell.angle_beta   90.00
_cell.angle_gamma   90.00
#
_symmetry.space_group_name_H-M   'P 1'
#
loop_
_entity.id
_entity.type
_entity.pdbx_description
1 polymer ?
#
loop_
_entity_poly.entity_id
_entity_poly.type
_entity_poly.pdbx_seq_one_letter_code
_entity_poly.pdbx_strand_id
1 'polypeptide(L)'
;MASTSKKRSAQSPASQRKSSRPNNVNLHAAHNDEITVVGIGASAGGLRALQAFFEALPSDTELAYVVITHLHPEYESHLPELLQTRTHMPVQQVNGLMTVEKDHVYVIPPNRRLVMEDSKIDTSEFSEPRGQRAPVDFFFRSLAQGHPNSVGIILSGGGTDGAVGVKAIKEEGGLLMVQHPDEAEHDGMPRAAIATGLADVVLPVKELATKLVEYTRHRPRLPLDSDELDEGQMEAIRRILAHVHARTGHDFSQYKRSTLLRRIQRRMQIHGLSTLEAYLEYLRKNSTEASALFNDILIGVTNFFRDRESWQEVASQVIPAIFNGKETADMVRAWTIGCSTGEEAYGLAILLFEYADKLDFRPQLQVFASDLDENSIRYAREAMYPTAIEADVSQERLERFFIREGDHYRVRRELRDAVLFTHHSVLRDAPFSRLDFISCRNLLIYLEREVQDTVFDIFHYALKPGGYLFLGNSESAESAHELFQTVDKMHHIYRTRPWRHEHPHVPSLPLSIGNTTYSELYSQTHAPRPRSTVDISRLSDDHSKALEAYAPPSVLIDEKYAVLHVSETA
;
A
#
# COMPACT_ATOMS: atom_id res chain seq x y z
N MET A 1 83.60 9.57 7.68
CA MET A 1 83.57 8.10 7.55
C MET A 1 82.56 7.53 8.53
N ALA A 2 81.41 7.08 8.03
CA ALA A 2 80.39 6.23 8.68
C ALA A 2 79.19 6.20 7.71
N SER A 3 79.05 5.21 6.84
CA SER A 3 78.38 3.91 7.08
C SER A 3 76.88 4.04 7.41
N THR A 4 76.04 4.13 6.39
CA THR A 4 74.60 3.79 6.48
C THR A 4 74.16 2.96 5.28
N SER A 5 73.62 1.79 5.61
CA SER A 5 73.13 0.71 4.78
C SER A 5 71.96 1.14 3.87
N LYS A 6 72.10 0.93 2.55
CA LYS A 6 71.00 0.92 1.57
C LYS A 6 70.54 -0.52 1.37
N LYS A 7 69.34 -0.87 1.87
CA LYS A 7 68.63 -2.08 1.46
C LYS A 7 68.07 -1.88 0.05
N ARG A 8 68.46 -2.77 -0.87
CA ARG A 8 67.88 -2.97 -2.19
C ARG A 8 66.51 -3.67 -2.06
N SER A 9 65.46 -3.07 -2.59
CA SER A 9 64.19 -3.75 -2.88
C SER A 9 64.22 -4.28 -4.31
N ALA A 10 63.99 -5.58 -4.48
CA ALA A 10 63.91 -6.26 -5.76
C ALA A 10 62.65 -5.88 -6.53
N GLN A 11 62.81 -5.68 -7.84
CA GLN A 11 61.73 -5.52 -8.82
C GLN A 11 61.09 -6.88 -9.15
N SER A 12 59.78 -6.87 -9.40
CA SER A 12 59.03 -7.93 -10.09
C SER A 12 58.06 -7.27 -11.07
N PRO A 13 57.78 -7.87 -12.25
CA PRO A 13 57.33 -7.14 -13.42
C PRO A 13 55.82 -6.87 -13.44
N ALA A 14 55.48 -5.79 -14.14
CA ALA A 14 54.14 -5.25 -14.32
C ALA A 14 53.20 -6.24 -15.04
N SER A 15 52.05 -6.51 -14.40
CA SER A 15 50.87 -7.10 -15.01
C SER A 15 49.83 -5.99 -15.19
N GLN A 16 49.50 -5.69 -16.45
CA GLN A 16 48.41 -4.79 -16.82
C GLN A 16 47.07 -5.39 -16.34
N ARG A 17 46.51 -4.85 -15.25
CA ARG A 17 45.11 -5.08 -14.89
C ARG A 17 44.21 -4.21 -15.76
N LYS A 18 43.59 -4.81 -16.77
CA LYS A 18 42.40 -4.25 -17.42
C LYS A 18 41.30 -4.13 -16.36
N SER A 19 40.77 -2.92 -16.20
CA SER A 19 39.61 -2.62 -15.35
C SER A 19 38.37 -3.31 -15.91
N SER A 20 37.98 -4.44 -15.32
CA SER A 20 36.67 -5.04 -15.55
C SER A 20 35.61 -4.17 -14.88
N ARG A 21 34.75 -3.55 -15.68
CA ARG A 21 33.49 -2.95 -15.24
C ARG A 21 32.68 -4.00 -14.46
N PRO A 22 31.94 -3.65 -13.39
CA PRO A 22 31.01 -4.59 -12.78
C PRO A 22 29.94 -4.90 -13.82
N ASN A 23 29.89 -6.16 -14.26
CA ASN A 23 28.78 -6.67 -15.04
C ASN A 23 27.52 -6.51 -14.19
N ASN A 24 26.50 -5.87 -14.76
CA ASN A 24 25.12 -5.93 -14.29
C ASN A 24 24.77 -7.40 -14.04
N VAL A 25 24.63 -7.77 -12.76
CA VAL A 25 24.08 -9.05 -12.38
C VAL A 25 22.59 -8.98 -12.71
N ASN A 26 22.20 -9.77 -13.71
CA ASN A 26 20.80 -10.05 -14.04
C ASN A 26 20.10 -10.56 -12.76
N LEU A 27 19.21 -9.77 -12.17
CA LEU A 27 18.37 -10.15 -11.01
C LEU A 27 17.18 -11.05 -11.41
N HIS A 28 17.13 -11.54 -12.64
CA HIS A 28 15.99 -12.30 -13.18
C HIS A 28 16.28 -13.78 -13.48
N ALA A 29 17.11 -14.45 -12.66
CA ALA A 29 17.36 -15.88 -12.84
C ALA A 29 17.43 -16.66 -11.52
N ALA A 30 16.26 -17.10 -11.03
CA ALA A 30 15.97 -18.41 -10.42
C ALA A 30 14.64 -18.33 -9.62
N HIS A 31 13.49 -18.51 -10.29
CA HIS A 31 12.18 -18.46 -9.64
C HIS A 31 11.59 -19.87 -9.49
N ASN A 32 12.29 -20.77 -8.77
CA ASN A 32 11.84 -22.16 -8.63
C ASN A 32 12.46 -22.90 -7.42
N ASP A 33 12.18 -22.46 -6.19
CA ASP A 33 12.10 -23.35 -4.98
C ASP A 33 11.69 -22.64 -3.66
N GLU A 34 11.13 -21.43 -3.70
CA GLU A 34 10.68 -20.77 -2.47
C GLU A 34 9.43 -21.44 -1.89
N ILE A 35 9.56 -21.92 -0.65
CA ILE A 35 8.50 -22.53 0.13
C ILE A 35 7.44 -21.47 0.44
N THR A 36 6.17 -21.75 0.16
CA THR A 36 5.08 -20.87 0.58
C THR A 36 4.80 -21.10 2.06
N VAL A 37 4.92 -20.03 2.84
CA VAL A 37 4.74 -20.05 4.30
C VAL A 37 3.36 -19.49 4.66
N VAL A 38 2.65 -20.24 5.51
CA VAL A 38 1.31 -19.94 6.02
C VAL A 38 1.45 -19.52 7.49
N GLY A 39 1.33 -18.23 7.77
CA GLY A 39 1.25 -17.71 9.13
C GLY A 39 -0.18 -17.80 9.66
N ILE A 40 -0.38 -18.48 10.78
CA ILE A 40 -1.69 -18.67 11.41
C ILE A 40 -1.71 -17.98 12.78
N GLY A 41 -2.53 -16.94 12.91
CA GLY A 41 -2.77 -16.23 14.17
C GLY A 41 -4.04 -16.72 14.86
N ALA A 42 -3.95 -17.06 16.14
CA ALA A 42 -5.11 -17.37 16.97
C ALA A 42 -4.89 -16.94 18.43
N SER A 43 -5.96 -16.89 19.23
CA SER A 43 -5.86 -16.53 20.66
C SER A 43 -6.87 -17.32 21.49
N ALA A 44 -7.69 -16.66 22.31
CA ALA A 44 -8.77 -17.28 23.08
C ALA A 44 -9.68 -18.15 22.17
N GLY A 45 -9.90 -19.41 22.55
CA GLY A 45 -10.66 -20.37 21.75
C GLY A 45 -9.97 -20.89 20.48
N GLY A 46 -8.73 -20.44 20.20
CA GLY A 46 -7.99 -20.75 18.97
C GLY A 46 -7.60 -22.23 18.82
N LEU A 47 -7.43 -22.98 19.92
CA LEU A 47 -7.01 -24.39 19.87
C LEU A 47 -7.98 -25.26 19.07
N ARG A 48 -9.31 -25.10 19.30
CA ARG A 48 -10.32 -25.88 18.58
C ARG A 48 -10.32 -25.58 17.08
N ALA A 49 -10.18 -24.30 16.73
CA ALA A 49 -10.06 -23.87 15.35
C ALA A 49 -8.79 -24.46 14.71
N LEU A 50 -7.63 -24.39 15.37
CA LEU A 50 -6.39 -24.99 14.87
C LEU A 50 -6.52 -26.51 14.66
N GLN A 51 -7.11 -27.22 15.63
CA GLN A 51 -7.33 -28.66 15.50
C GLN A 51 -8.24 -29.01 14.31
N ALA A 52 -9.35 -28.28 14.14
CA ALA A 52 -10.26 -28.49 13.01
C ALA A 52 -9.62 -28.13 11.66
N PHE A 53 -8.74 -27.12 11.64
CA PHE A 53 -8.00 -26.71 10.45
C PHE A 53 -7.01 -27.78 10.01
N PHE A 54 -6.14 -28.23 10.92
CA PHE A 54 -5.14 -29.25 10.61
C PHE A 54 -5.73 -30.64 10.36
N GLU A 55 -6.86 -30.99 10.99
CA GLU A 55 -7.60 -32.23 10.72
C GLU A 55 -8.20 -32.25 9.30
N ALA A 56 -8.50 -31.07 8.74
CA ALA A 56 -9.03 -30.93 7.38
C ALA A 56 -7.94 -30.85 6.30
N LEU A 57 -6.67 -30.65 6.69
CA LEU A 57 -5.55 -30.53 5.74
C LEU A 57 -4.98 -31.90 5.33
N PRO A 58 -4.61 -32.08 4.04
CA PRO A 58 -3.71 -33.14 3.63
C PRO A 58 -2.33 -32.98 4.31
N SER A 59 -1.54 -34.06 4.32
CA SER A 59 -0.16 -34.01 4.84
C SER A 59 0.90 -33.67 3.80
N ASP A 60 0.53 -33.58 2.52
CA ASP A 60 1.39 -33.35 1.36
C ASP A 60 0.98 -32.07 0.61
N THR A 61 0.93 -30.97 1.35
CA THR A 61 0.50 -29.66 0.85
C THR A 61 1.62 -28.88 0.16
N GLU A 62 2.88 -29.27 0.37
CA GLU A 62 4.09 -28.54 -0.04
C GLU A 62 4.21 -27.14 0.60
N LEU A 63 3.42 -26.87 1.65
CA LEU A 63 3.37 -25.63 2.41
C LEU A 63 4.05 -25.78 3.77
N ALA A 64 4.58 -24.70 4.32
CA ALA A 64 5.02 -24.65 5.70
C ALA A 64 4.06 -23.83 6.55
N TYR A 65 3.73 -24.29 7.76
CA TYR A 65 2.77 -23.65 8.64
C TYR A 65 3.46 -23.09 9.88
N VAL A 66 3.20 -21.84 10.22
CA VAL A 66 3.71 -21.20 11.45
C VAL A 66 2.53 -20.74 12.29
N VAL A 67 2.33 -21.39 13.43
CA VAL A 67 1.22 -21.16 14.35
C VAL A 67 1.64 -20.22 15.47
N ILE A 68 0.92 -19.11 15.59
CA ILE A 68 1.17 -18.07 16.56
C ILE A 68 -0.07 -17.91 17.42
N THR A 69 0.13 -18.15 18.71
CA THR A 69 -0.92 -18.01 19.71
C THR A 69 -0.43 -17.27 20.94
N HIS A 70 -1.36 -16.64 21.65
CA HIS A 70 -1.09 -16.06 22.96
C HIS A 70 -0.94 -17.18 24.01
N LEU A 71 0.29 -17.62 24.24
CA LEU A 71 0.61 -18.64 25.25
C LEU A 71 0.87 -18.02 26.63
N HIS A 72 0.44 -18.71 27.69
CA HIS A 72 0.74 -18.27 29.06
C HIS A 72 2.23 -18.48 29.38
N PRO A 73 2.97 -17.47 29.92
CA PRO A 73 4.41 -17.55 30.16
C PRO A 73 4.85 -18.59 31.18
N GLU A 74 3.98 -18.89 32.15
CA GLU A 74 4.30 -19.73 33.31
C GLU A 74 3.91 -21.21 33.13
N TYR A 75 3.28 -21.56 32.01
CA TYR A 75 2.89 -22.94 31.71
C TYR A 75 3.65 -23.45 30.49
N GLU A 76 4.13 -24.68 30.57
CA GLU A 76 4.68 -25.38 29.41
C GLU A 76 3.56 -25.51 28.36
N SER A 77 3.84 -25.08 27.14
CA SER A 77 2.86 -25.13 26.06
C SER A 77 2.76 -26.54 25.55
N HIS A 78 1.64 -27.22 25.85
CA HIS A 78 1.32 -28.51 25.25
C HIS A 78 0.69 -28.38 23.84
N LEU A 79 0.76 -27.19 23.24
CA LEU A 79 0.16 -26.93 21.93
C LEU A 79 0.76 -27.82 20.83
N PRO A 80 2.09 -28.02 20.73
CA PRO A 80 2.67 -28.92 19.73
C PRO A 80 2.11 -30.35 19.83
N GLU A 81 2.03 -30.92 21.04
CA GLU A 81 1.51 -32.28 21.27
C GLU A 81 0.03 -32.37 20.91
N LEU A 82 -0.77 -31.36 21.29
CA LEU A 82 -2.19 -31.31 20.99
C LEU A 82 -2.48 -31.22 19.49
N LEU A 83 -1.67 -30.47 18.74
CA LEU A 83 -1.78 -30.37 17.28
C LEU A 83 -1.26 -31.63 16.58
N GLN A 84 -0.19 -32.25 17.09
CA GLN A 84 0.37 -33.48 16.53
C GLN A 84 -0.65 -34.62 16.49
N THR A 85 -1.62 -34.65 17.41
CA THR A 85 -2.70 -35.65 17.39
C THR A 85 -3.70 -35.49 16.23
N ARG A 86 -3.68 -34.35 15.52
CA ARG A 86 -4.63 -33.99 14.46
C ARG A 86 -4.02 -33.87 13.08
N THR A 87 -2.70 -34.05 12.94
CA THR A 87 -2.03 -34.02 11.65
C THR A 87 -0.88 -35.03 11.59
N HIS A 88 -0.60 -35.52 10.38
CA HIS A 88 0.56 -36.34 10.10
C HIS A 88 1.82 -35.52 9.81
N MET A 89 1.69 -34.20 9.61
CA MET A 89 2.83 -33.29 9.49
C MET A 89 3.59 -33.23 10.82
N PRO A 90 4.93 -33.16 10.82
CA PRO A 90 5.68 -32.96 12.05
C PRO A 90 5.36 -31.60 12.68
N VAL A 91 4.99 -31.60 13.96
CA VAL A 91 4.70 -30.39 14.73
C VAL A 91 5.86 -30.12 15.69
N GLN A 92 6.49 -28.95 15.58
CA GLN A 92 7.68 -28.60 16.35
C GLN A 92 7.55 -27.21 16.97
N GLN A 93 7.98 -27.06 18.23
CA GLN A 93 8.14 -25.74 18.84
C GLN A 93 9.45 -25.11 18.36
N VAL A 94 9.41 -23.83 18.01
CA VAL A 94 10.62 -23.09 17.61
C VAL A 94 11.46 -22.77 18.86
N ASN A 95 12.67 -23.30 18.95
CA ASN A 95 13.55 -23.13 20.12
C ASN A 95 14.87 -22.40 19.78
N GLY A 96 14.87 -21.61 18.71
CA GLY A 96 16.02 -20.86 18.17
C GLY A 96 15.95 -20.81 16.64
N LEU A 97 17.08 -20.51 16.01
CA LEU A 97 17.17 -20.43 14.55
C LEU A 97 16.94 -21.81 13.92
N MET A 98 15.88 -21.92 13.11
CA MET A 98 15.48 -23.13 12.40
C MET A 98 15.24 -22.82 10.92
N THR A 99 15.57 -23.76 10.05
CA THR A 99 15.18 -23.69 8.63
C THR A 99 13.77 -24.23 8.50
N VAL A 100 12.93 -23.51 7.76
CA VAL A 100 11.54 -23.89 7.50
C VAL A 100 11.50 -24.91 6.37
N GLU A 101 10.76 -26.00 6.59
CA GLU A 101 10.60 -27.11 5.65
C GLU A 101 9.14 -27.24 5.22
N LYS A 102 8.92 -27.78 4.01
CA LYS A 102 7.58 -28.11 3.49
C LYS A 102 6.93 -29.19 4.37
N ASP A 103 5.61 -29.16 4.45
CA ASP A 103 4.79 -30.13 5.19
C ASP A 103 5.13 -30.23 6.68
N HIS A 104 5.53 -29.10 7.26
CA HIS A 104 5.85 -28.96 8.68
C HIS A 104 5.00 -27.88 9.34
N VAL A 105 4.73 -28.08 10.64
CA VAL A 105 4.03 -27.12 11.50
C VAL A 105 4.98 -26.64 12.59
N TYR A 106 5.24 -25.34 12.62
CA TYR A 106 6.06 -24.67 13.61
C TYR A 106 5.18 -23.90 14.58
N VAL A 107 5.45 -24.01 15.88
CA VAL A 107 4.66 -23.38 16.93
C VAL A 107 5.52 -22.40 17.72
N ILE A 108 4.98 -21.20 17.96
CA ILE A 108 5.63 -20.17 18.80
C ILE A 108 5.87 -20.69 20.23
N PRO A 109 7.07 -20.49 20.82
CA PRO A 109 7.28 -20.79 22.23
C PRO A 109 6.65 -19.71 23.13
N PRO A 110 6.31 -20.04 24.40
CA PRO A 110 5.80 -19.06 25.36
C PRO A 110 6.73 -17.86 25.53
N ASN A 111 6.14 -16.66 25.71
CA ASN A 111 6.86 -15.43 26.07
C ASN A 111 7.95 -14.99 25.06
N ARG A 112 7.86 -15.38 23.80
CA ARG A 112 8.77 -14.98 22.71
C ARG A 112 7.98 -14.43 21.52
N ARG A 113 8.68 -13.72 20.64
CA ARG A 113 8.21 -13.36 19.30
C ARG A 113 8.96 -14.18 18.25
N LEU A 114 8.32 -14.43 17.12
CA LEU A 114 8.95 -15.09 15.97
C LEU A 114 9.30 -14.05 14.91
N VAL A 115 10.48 -14.20 14.32
CA VAL A 115 10.94 -13.45 13.16
C VAL A 115 11.17 -14.44 12.02
N MET A 116 10.61 -14.15 10.85
CA MET A 116 10.97 -14.83 9.61
C MET A 116 12.01 -14.00 8.85
N GLU A 117 13.09 -14.63 8.41
CA GLU A 117 14.08 -14.05 7.51
C GLU A 117 14.50 -15.10 6.49
N ASP A 118 14.27 -14.83 5.21
CA ASP A 118 14.40 -15.82 4.12
C ASP A 118 13.69 -17.13 4.47
N SER A 119 14.34 -18.29 4.33
CA SER A 119 13.79 -19.60 4.71
C SER A 119 14.03 -19.98 6.18
N LYS A 120 14.34 -19.02 7.06
CA LYS A 120 14.65 -19.27 8.47
C LYS A 120 13.66 -18.58 9.38
N ILE A 121 13.36 -19.26 10.49
CA ILE A 121 12.56 -18.73 11.58
C ILE A 121 13.39 -18.72 12.85
N ASP A 122 13.34 -17.62 13.60
CA ASP A 122 14.04 -17.47 14.86
C ASP A 122 13.14 -16.85 15.94
N THR A 123 13.53 -17.04 17.19
CA THR A 123 12.88 -16.50 18.37
C THR A 123 13.61 -15.26 18.87
N SER A 124 12.86 -14.25 19.32
CA SER A 124 13.42 -13.12 20.06
C SER A 124 12.55 -12.74 21.24
N GLU A 125 13.06 -11.89 22.12
CA GLU A 125 12.36 -11.43 23.32
C GLU A 125 11.46 -10.23 23.01
N PHE A 126 10.37 -10.10 23.77
CA PHE A 126 9.57 -8.89 23.75
C PHE A 126 10.28 -7.78 24.51
N SER A 127 10.38 -6.60 23.90
CA SER A 127 10.71 -5.36 24.59
C SER A 127 9.51 -4.80 25.35
N GLU A 128 8.30 -5.17 24.95
CA GLU A 128 7.06 -4.56 25.41
C GLU A 128 6.43 -5.27 26.64
N PRO A 129 5.70 -4.51 27.49
CA PRO A 129 4.87 -5.07 28.54
C PRO A 129 3.83 -6.05 27.98
N ARG A 130 3.46 -7.06 28.78
CA ARG A 130 2.60 -8.18 28.35
C ARG A 130 1.26 -7.75 27.72
N GLY A 131 0.66 -6.67 28.19
CA GLY A 131 -0.62 -6.16 27.67
C GLY A 131 -0.55 -5.47 26.30
N GLN A 132 0.66 -5.17 25.82
CA GLN A 132 0.92 -4.43 24.56
C GLN A 132 1.57 -5.33 23.50
N ARG A 133 1.64 -6.65 23.75
CA ARG A 133 2.29 -7.59 22.84
C ARG A 133 1.33 -7.99 21.73
N ALA A 134 1.79 -7.87 20.50
CA ALA A 134 1.06 -8.28 19.29
C ALA A 134 1.92 -9.28 18.48
N PRO A 135 2.10 -10.53 18.98
CA PRO A 135 2.94 -11.53 18.31
C PRO A 135 2.49 -11.86 16.89
N VAL A 136 1.19 -11.88 16.61
CA VAL A 136 0.67 -12.18 15.28
C VAL A 136 1.01 -11.04 14.33
N ASP A 137 0.74 -9.80 14.73
CA ASP A 137 1.10 -8.61 13.94
C ASP A 137 2.59 -8.56 13.61
N PHE A 138 3.43 -8.81 14.61
CA PHE A 138 4.88 -8.80 14.45
C PHE A 138 5.37 -9.85 13.47
N PHE A 139 4.91 -11.10 13.60
CA PHE A 139 5.33 -12.15 12.70
C PHE A 139 4.83 -11.90 11.27
N PHE A 140 3.57 -11.49 11.09
CA PHE A 140 3.03 -11.22 9.75
C PHE A 140 3.81 -10.12 9.02
N ARG A 141 4.31 -9.10 9.74
CA ARG A 141 5.24 -8.10 9.18
C ARG A 141 6.56 -8.74 8.71
N SER A 142 7.17 -9.57 9.55
CA SER A 142 8.43 -10.25 9.19
C SER A 142 8.25 -11.26 8.04
N LEU A 143 7.11 -11.97 8.02
CA LEU A 143 6.76 -12.92 6.97
C LEU A 143 6.61 -12.21 5.63
N ALA A 144 5.94 -11.06 5.60
CA ALA A 144 5.78 -10.27 4.38
C ALA A 144 7.14 -9.83 3.79
N GLN A 145 8.09 -9.39 4.62
CA GLN A 145 9.36 -8.80 4.19
C GLN A 145 10.30 -9.75 3.41
N GLY A 146 10.01 -11.07 3.37
CA GLY A 146 10.81 -12.05 2.60
C GLY A 146 9.98 -13.04 1.78
N HIS A 147 8.65 -13.01 1.85
CA HIS A 147 7.77 -14.01 1.20
C HIS A 147 6.59 -13.35 0.48
N PRO A 148 6.75 -12.96 -0.80
CA PRO A 148 5.71 -12.25 -1.54
C PRO A 148 4.45 -13.08 -1.83
N ASN A 149 4.51 -14.41 -1.68
CA ASN A 149 3.36 -15.32 -1.84
C ASN A 149 2.87 -15.90 -0.51
N SER A 150 3.23 -15.29 0.63
CA SER A 150 2.82 -15.75 1.95
C SER A 150 1.30 -15.76 2.13
N VAL A 151 0.82 -16.62 3.02
CA VAL A 151 -0.60 -16.68 3.41
C VAL A 151 -0.72 -16.30 4.87
N GLY A 152 -1.57 -15.31 5.17
CA GLY A 152 -1.99 -14.99 6.52
C GLY A 152 -3.35 -15.61 6.81
N ILE A 153 -3.48 -16.34 7.92
CA ILE A 153 -4.74 -16.90 8.40
C ILE A 153 -5.03 -16.35 9.79
N ILE A 154 -6.21 -15.76 9.98
CA ILE A 154 -6.70 -15.33 11.30
C ILE A 154 -7.85 -16.26 11.72
N LEU A 155 -7.68 -16.94 12.85
CA LEU A 155 -8.67 -17.81 13.47
C LEU A 155 -9.22 -17.20 14.77
N SER A 156 -10.08 -17.94 15.46
CA SER A 156 -10.69 -17.57 16.73
C SER A 156 -9.69 -16.98 17.72
N GLY A 157 -10.07 -15.85 18.30
CA GLY A 157 -9.26 -15.11 19.25
C GLY A 157 -9.93 -13.83 19.74
N GLY A 158 -9.59 -13.42 20.97
CA GLY A 158 -10.00 -12.12 21.51
C GLY A 158 -9.04 -10.99 21.11
N GLY A 159 -9.51 -9.75 21.15
CA GLY A 159 -8.72 -8.55 20.85
C GLY A 159 -8.52 -8.32 19.35
N THR A 160 -7.47 -7.56 19.00
CA THR A 160 -7.24 -7.07 17.62
C THR A 160 -5.88 -7.50 17.04
N ASP A 161 -5.14 -8.40 17.70
CA ASP A 161 -3.83 -8.86 17.20
C ASP A 161 -4.00 -9.56 15.84
N GLY A 162 -3.11 -9.27 14.91
CA GLY A 162 -3.17 -9.68 13.53
C GLY A 162 -3.81 -8.64 12.61
N ALA A 163 -4.67 -7.73 13.10
CA ALA A 163 -5.35 -6.74 12.26
C ALA A 163 -4.39 -5.74 11.57
N VAL A 164 -3.20 -5.52 12.12
CA VAL A 164 -2.21 -4.63 11.50
C VAL A 164 -1.23 -5.43 10.63
N GLY A 165 -0.82 -6.61 11.07
CA GLY A 165 0.11 -7.48 10.36
C GLY A 165 -0.47 -8.05 9.07
N VAL A 166 -1.79 -8.31 9.01
CA VAL A 166 -2.44 -8.77 7.77
C VAL A 166 -2.31 -7.74 6.65
N LYS A 167 -2.16 -6.46 7.01
CA LYS A 167 -1.91 -5.42 6.03
C LYS A 167 -0.55 -5.66 5.34
N ALA A 168 0.51 -5.96 6.09
CA ALA A 168 1.84 -6.24 5.53
C ALA A 168 1.83 -7.43 4.56
N ILE A 169 1.13 -8.53 4.89
CA ILE A 169 0.97 -9.68 3.99
C ILE A 169 0.33 -9.24 2.67
N LYS A 170 -0.66 -8.36 2.72
CA LYS A 170 -1.40 -7.88 1.56
C LYS A 170 -0.60 -6.93 0.67
N GLU A 171 0.28 -6.11 1.24
CA GLU A 171 1.20 -5.26 0.46
C GLU A 171 2.01 -6.05 -0.54
N GLU A 172 2.56 -7.17 -0.08
CA GLU A 172 3.41 -8.02 -0.90
C GLU A 172 2.63 -8.90 -1.87
N GLY A 173 1.30 -8.93 -1.76
CA GLY A 173 0.42 -9.73 -2.59
C GLY A 173 0.08 -11.10 -2.01
N GLY A 174 0.32 -11.32 -0.72
CA GLY A 174 -0.07 -12.52 -0.03
C GLY A 174 -1.59 -12.72 0.05
N LEU A 175 -2.01 -13.92 0.43
CA LEU A 175 -3.42 -14.28 0.59
C LEU A 175 -3.84 -14.06 2.05
N LEU A 176 -4.98 -13.41 2.28
CA LEU A 176 -5.56 -13.27 3.61
C LEU A 176 -6.84 -14.10 3.75
N MET A 177 -6.82 -15.05 4.67
CA MET A 177 -7.94 -15.93 4.98
C MET A 177 -8.38 -15.71 6.43
N VAL A 178 -9.68 -15.60 6.67
CA VAL A 178 -10.21 -15.32 8.01
C VAL A 178 -11.33 -16.31 8.34
N GLN A 179 -11.30 -16.86 9.56
CA GLN A 179 -12.39 -17.69 10.07
C GLN A 179 -13.69 -16.89 10.09
N HIS A 180 -14.78 -17.50 9.62
CA HIS A 180 -16.10 -16.87 9.70
C HIS A 180 -16.45 -16.54 11.17
N PRO A 181 -16.79 -15.28 11.50
CA PRO A 181 -17.05 -14.85 12.88
C PRO A 181 -18.08 -15.70 13.63
N ASP A 182 -19.13 -16.16 12.94
CA ASP A 182 -20.20 -16.97 13.56
C ASP A 182 -19.76 -18.38 13.99
N GLU A 183 -18.65 -18.92 13.47
CA GLU A 183 -18.07 -20.20 13.92
C GLU A 183 -16.97 -19.99 14.99
N ALA A 184 -16.46 -18.77 15.11
CA ALA A 184 -15.38 -18.47 16.03
C ALA A 184 -15.88 -18.50 17.47
N GLU A 185 -15.16 -19.21 18.36
CA GLU A 185 -15.46 -19.22 19.79
C GLU A 185 -15.28 -17.81 20.39
N HIS A 186 -14.28 -17.08 19.88
CA HIS A 186 -14.09 -15.65 20.10
C HIS A 186 -13.88 -14.97 18.75
N ASP A 187 -14.74 -14.02 18.43
CA ASP A 187 -14.81 -13.39 17.11
C ASP A 187 -14.06 -12.06 17.00
N GLY A 188 -13.41 -11.60 18.08
CA GLY A 188 -12.68 -10.33 18.13
C GLY A 188 -11.59 -10.21 17.05
N MET A 189 -10.65 -11.16 17.01
CA MET A 189 -9.58 -11.18 16.00
C MET A 189 -10.14 -11.34 14.57
N PRO A 190 -11.05 -12.30 14.28
CA PRO A 190 -11.70 -12.38 12.97
C PRO A 190 -12.40 -11.09 12.52
N ARG A 191 -13.20 -10.46 13.38
CA ARG A 191 -13.89 -9.20 13.06
C ARG A 191 -12.91 -8.07 12.83
N ALA A 192 -11.86 -7.96 13.64
CA ALA A 192 -10.83 -6.93 13.47
C ALA A 192 -10.11 -7.10 12.12
N ALA A 193 -9.77 -8.34 11.74
CA ALA A 193 -9.16 -8.63 10.43
C ALA A 193 -10.11 -8.32 9.26
N ILE A 194 -11.39 -8.68 9.36
CA ILE A 194 -12.40 -8.36 8.33
C ILE A 194 -12.63 -6.85 8.22
N ALA A 195 -12.66 -6.13 9.34
CA ALA A 195 -12.85 -4.69 9.39
C ALA A 195 -11.74 -3.89 8.67
N THR A 196 -10.57 -4.50 8.45
CA THR A 196 -9.53 -3.90 7.60
C THR A 196 -9.95 -3.77 6.13
N GLY A 197 -10.98 -4.51 5.69
CA GLY A 197 -11.39 -4.59 4.29
C GLY A 197 -10.46 -5.42 3.41
N LEU A 198 -9.43 -6.05 3.98
CA LEU A 198 -8.38 -6.75 3.23
C LEU A 198 -8.59 -8.27 3.12
N ALA A 199 -9.57 -8.84 3.82
CA ALA A 199 -9.84 -10.28 3.82
C ALA A 199 -10.27 -10.77 2.43
N ASP A 200 -9.51 -11.71 1.85
CA ASP A 200 -9.83 -12.29 0.55
C ASP A 200 -10.87 -13.40 0.65
N VAL A 201 -10.78 -14.19 1.73
CA VAL A 201 -11.63 -15.35 1.98
C VAL A 201 -12.10 -15.31 3.42
N VAL A 202 -13.43 -15.34 3.62
CA VAL A 202 -14.06 -15.48 4.93
C VAL A 202 -14.96 -16.71 4.89
N LEU A 203 -14.52 -17.80 5.51
CA LEU A 203 -15.21 -19.10 5.47
C LEU A 203 -15.08 -19.83 6.82
N PRO A 204 -15.91 -20.86 7.07
CA PRO A 204 -15.68 -21.80 8.15
C PRO A 204 -14.31 -22.48 8.06
N VAL A 205 -13.73 -22.87 9.20
CA VAL A 205 -12.34 -23.33 9.31
C VAL A 205 -12.00 -24.50 8.38
N LYS A 206 -12.90 -25.47 8.25
CA LYS A 206 -12.68 -26.63 7.36
C LYS A 206 -12.69 -26.24 5.88
N GLU A 207 -13.52 -25.28 5.53
CA GLU A 207 -13.58 -24.73 4.18
C GLU A 207 -12.35 -23.86 3.88
N LEU A 208 -11.80 -23.14 4.88
CA LEU A 208 -10.52 -22.45 4.74
C LEU A 208 -9.38 -23.41 4.41
N ALA A 209 -9.27 -24.53 5.13
CA ALA A 209 -8.25 -25.56 4.84
C ALA A 209 -8.37 -26.08 3.40
N THR A 210 -9.59 -26.38 2.96
CA THR A 210 -9.87 -26.84 1.59
C THR A 210 -9.48 -25.77 0.57
N LYS A 211 -9.91 -24.53 0.80
CA LYS A 211 -9.67 -23.40 -0.10
C LYS A 211 -8.19 -23.04 -0.20
N LEU A 212 -7.42 -23.18 0.87
CA LEU A 212 -5.97 -22.99 0.88
C LEU A 212 -5.28 -23.97 -0.08
N VAL A 213 -5.61 -25.25 0.02
CA VAL A 213 -5.05 -26.29 -0.86
C VAL A 213 -5.43 -26.05 -2.31
N GLU A 214 -6.67 -25.65 -2.57
CA GLU A 214 -7.10 -25.25 -3.92
C GLU A 214 -6.29 -24.06 -4.45
N TYR A 215 -6.13 -23.01 -3.65
CA TYR A 215 -5.40 -21.81 -4.02
C TYR A 215 -3.93 -22.10 -4.40
N THR A 216 -3.24 -22.91 -3.58
CA THR A 216 -1.84 -23.26 -3.83
C THR A 216 -1.68 -24.14 -5.07
N ARG A 217 -2.61 -25.06 -5.31
CA ARG A 217 -2.59 -25.93 -6.50
C ARG A 217 -2.89 -25.17 -7.79
N HIS A 218 -3.72 -24.12 -7.74
CA HIS A 218 -4.18 -23.38 -8.91
C HIS A 218 -3.38 -22.10 -9.17
N ARG A 219 -2.05 -22.18 -9.26
CA ARG A 219 -1.22 -21.02 -9.64
C ARG A 219 -1.30 -20.78 -11.15
N PRO A 220 -1.90 -19.67 -11.63
CA PRO A 220 -1.98 -19.40 -13.06
C PRO A 220 -0.56 -19.20 -13.63
N ARG A 221 -0.28 -19.82 -14.78
CA ARG A 221 1.01 -19.66 -15.49
C ARG A 221 0.94 -18.45 -16.42
N LEU A 222 0.89 -17.27 -15.84
CA LEU A 222 1.01 -16.01 -16.58
C LEU A 222 2.44 -15.47 -16.47
N PRO A 223 3.07 -15.07 -17.59
CA PRO A 223 4.32 -14.33 -17.54
C PRO A 223 4.13 -13.04 -16.74
N LEU A 224 5.02 -12.79 -15.79
CA LEU A 224 5.05 -11.52 -15.04
C LEU A 224 5.81 -10.43 -15.82
N ASP A 225 6.63 -10.83 -16.79
CA ASP A 225 7.28 -9.93 -17.73
C ASP A 225 6.31 -9.58 -18.86
N SER A 226 6.13 -8.29 -19.11
CA SER A 226 5.27 -7.81 -20.17
C SER A 226 5.78 -8.16 -21.57
N ASP A 227 7.09 -8.36 -21.71
CA ASP A 227 7.73 -8.69 -22.99
C ASP A 227 7.49 -10.15 -23.40
N GLU A 228 7.04 -10.99 -22.46
CA GLU A 228 6.69 -12.40 -22.69
C GLU A 228 5.20 -12.61 -23.00
N LEU A 229 4.38 -11.55 -22.94
CA LEU A 229 2.94 -11.64 -23.21
C LEU A 229 2.65 -11.70 -24.71
N ASP A 230 1.75 -12.60 -25.09
CA ASP A 230 1.22 -12.63 -26.45
C ASP A 230 0.17 -11.52 -26.71
N GLU A 231 -0.15 -11.29 -27.99
CA GLU A 231 -1.10 -10.25 -28.41
C GLU A 231 -2.52 -10.46 -27.84
N GLY A 232 -2.94 -11.72 -27.69
CA GLY A 232 -4.24 -12.07 -27.10
C GLY A 232 -4.30 -11.73 -25.62
N GLN A 233 -3.25 -12.05 -24.86
CA GLN A 233 -3.10 -11.72 -23.45
C GLN A 233 -3.07 -10.20 -23.23
N MET A 234 -2.33 -9.47 -24.07
CA MET A 234 -2.30 -8.01 -24.02
C MET A 234 -3.68 -7.40 -24.25
N GLU A 235 -4.44 -7.91 -25.23
CA GLU A 235 -5.81 -7.45 -25.48
C GLU A 235 -6.77 -7.82 -24.33
N ALA A 236 -6.63 -9.01 -23.75
CA ALA A 236 -7.42 -9.41 -22.59
C ALA A 236 -7.17 -8.49 -21.38
N ILE A 237 -5.91 -8.13 -21.11
CA ILE A 237 -5.56 -7.16 -20.05
C ILE A 237 -6.19 -5.80 -20.33
N ARG A 238 -6.07 -5.27 -21.56
CA ARG A 238 -6.70 -3.99 -21.92
C ARG A 238 -8.21 -4.01 -21.68
N ARG A 239 -8.87 -5.11 -22.02
CA ARG A 239 -10.31 -5.30 -21.77
C ARG A 239 -10.67 -5.44 -20.30
N ILE A 240 -9.83 -6.09 -19.49
CA ILE A 240 -9.98 -6.15 -18.03
C ILE A 240 -9.88 -4.74 -17.45
N LEU A 241 -8.84 -3.99 -17.79
CA LEU A 241 -8.64 -2.62 -17.32
C LEU A 241 -9.74 -1.68 -17.80
N ALA A 242 -10.21 -1.85 -19.04
CA ALA A 242 -11.40 -1.16 -19.54
C ALA A 242 -12.60 -1.45 -18.65
N HIS A 243 -12.85 -2.72 -18.31
CA HIS A 243 -13.95 -3.14 -17.43
C HIS A 243 -13.89 -2.47 -16.06
N VAL A 244 -12.71 -2.45 -15.45
CA VAL A 244 -12.49 -1.76 -14.18
C VAL A 244 -12.76 -0.27 -14.35
N HIS A 245 -12.22 0.36 -15.40
CA HIS A 245 -12.39 1.79 -15.66
C HIS A 245 -13.86 2.20 -15.80
N ALA A 246 -14.69 1.49 -16.56
CA ALA A 246 -16.10 1.88 -16.68
C ALA A 246 -16.92 1.63 -15.41
N ARG A 247 -16.45 0.76 -14.52
CA ARG A 247 -17.12 0.46 -13.25
C ARG A 247 -16.69 1.41 -12.12
N THR A 248 -15.43 1.82 -12.10
CA THR A 248 -14.86 2.60 -10.99
C THR A 248 -14.53 4.04 -11.38
N GLY A 249 -14.40 4.35 -12.67
CA GLY A 249 -13.97 5.66 -13.17
C GLY A 249 -12.46 5.89 -13.12
N HIS A 250 -11.67 4.88 -12.73
CA HIS A 250 -10.22 5.00 -12.60
C HIS A 250 -9.50 4.35 -13.77
N ASP A 251 -8.57 5.09 -14.38
CA ASP A 251 -7.74 4.58 -15.46
C ASP A 251 -6.41 4.08 -14.90
N PHE A 252 -6.13 2.79 -15.12
CA PHE A 252 -4.89 2.13 -14.73
C PHE A 252 -3.94 1.91 -15.93
N SER A 253 -4.24 2.44 -17.11
CA SER A 253 -3.39 2.33 -18.30
C SER A 253 -1.97 2.87 -18.09
N GLN A 254 -1.83 3.81 -17.15
CA GLN A 254 -0.60 4.50 -16.76
C GLN A 254 0.14 3.85 -15.57
N TYR A 255 -0.39 2.74 -15.04
CA TYR A 255 0.25 1.98 -13.98
C TYR A 255 1.23 0.96 -14.57
N LYS A 256 2.27 0.63 -13.80
CA LYS A 256 3.26 -0.38 -14.18
C LYS A 256 2.58 -1.70 -14.48
N ARG A 257 2.82 -2.23 -15.68
CA ARG A 257 2.21 -3.47 -16.16
C ARG A 257 2.47 -4.67 -15.25
N SER A 258 3.71 -4.83 -14.79
CA SER A 258 4.09 -5.91 -13.87
C SER A 258 3.28 -5.89 -12.56
N THR A 259 2.95 -4.69 -12.06
CA THR A 259 2.09 -4.53 -10.88
C THR A 259 0.67 -4.99 -11.19
N LEU A 260 0.10 -4.54 -12.30
CA LEU A 260 -1.26 -4.91 -12.70
C LEU A 260 -1.40 -6.42 -12.94
N LEU A 261 -0.43 -7.02 -13.65
CA LEU A 261 -0.38 -8.47 -13.91
C LEU A 261 -0.39 -9.28 -12.62
N ARG A 262 0.45 -8.90 -11.64
CA ARG A 262 0.51 -9.57 -10.34
C ARG A 262 -0.84 -9.53 -9.62
N ARG A 263 -1.55 -8.41 -9.65
CA ARG A 263 -2.88 -8.27 -9.03
C ARG A 263 -3.96 -9.04 -9.79
N ILE A 264 -3.97 -9.00 -11.11
CA ILE A 264 -4.89 -9.79 -11.94
C ILE A 264 -4.67 -11.29 -11.70
N GLN A 265 -3.43 -11.77 -11.74
CA GLN A 265 -3.08 -13.17 -11.52
C GLN A 265 -3.48 -13.65 -10.12
N ARG A 266 -3.34 -12.80 -9.11
CA ARG A 266 -3.79 -13.09 -7.75
C ARG A 266 -5.31 -13.24 -7.67
N ARG A 267 -6.08 -12.31 -8.25
CA ARG A 267 -7.54 -12.42 -8.33
C ARG A 267 -7.99 -13.68 -9.09
N MET A 268 -7.29 -14.01 -10.17
CA MET A 268 -7.47 -15.26 -10.89
C MET A 268 -7.24 -16.49 -9.99
N GLN A 269 -6.16 -16.50 -9.21
CA GLN A 269 -5.81 -17.60 -8.32
C GLN A 269 -6.85 -17.79 -7.20
N ILE A 270 -7.35 -16.70 -6.59
CA ILE A 270 -8.42 -16.74 -5.59
C ILE A 270 -9.67 -17.45 -6.13
N HIS A 271 -10.01 -17.18 -7.39
CA HIS A 271 -11.17 -17.75 -8.06
C HIS A 271 -10.89 -19.07 -8.80
N GLY A 272 -9.66 -19.60 -8.75
CA GLY A 272 -9.28 -20.84 -9.43
C GLY A 272 -9.31 -20.75 -10.96
N LEU A 273 -9.04 -19.57 -11.53
CA LEU A 273 -9.11 -19.29 -12.97
C LEU A 273 -7.71 -19.32 -13.59
N SER A 274 -7.56 -20.06 -14.69
CA SER A 274 -6.24 -20.29 -15.31
C SER A 274 -5.90 -19.36 -16.48
N THR A 275 -6.87 -18.62 -17.04
CA THR A 275 -6.65 -17.74 -18.20
C THR A 275 -7.28 -16.35 -18.03
N LEU A 276 -6.71 -15.35 -18.71
CA LEU A 276 -7.21 -13.97 -18.67
C LEU A 276 -8.62 -13.85 -19.26
N GLU A 277 -8.94 -14.67 -20.26
CA GLU A 277 -10.26 -14.71 -20.90
C GLU A 277 -11.32 -15.21 -19.92
N ALA A 278 -11.01 -16.28 -19.19
CA ALA A 278 -11.90 -16.83 -18.15
C ALA A 278 -12.13 -15.79 -17.04
N TYR A 279 -11.08 -15.05 -16.67
CA TYR A 279 -11.20 -13.96 -15.71
C TYR A 279 -12.02 -12.79 -16.23
N LEU A 280 -11.83 -12.38 -17.49
CA LEU A 280 -12.65 -11.34 -18.10
C LEU A 280 -14.14 -11.73 -18.14
N GLU A 281 -14.46 -12.99 -18.45
CA GLU A 281 -15.83 -13.49 -18.37
C GLU A 281 -16.38 -13.48 -16.95
N TYR A 282 -15.58 -13.92 -15.98
CA TYR A 282 -15.94 -13.89 -14.56
C TYR A 282 -16.24 -12.46 -14.10
N LEU A 283 -15.37 -11.51 -14.44
CA LEU A 283 -15.49 -10.10 -14.09
C LEU A 283 -16.74 -9.46 -14.72
N ARG A 284 -17.13 -9.87 -15.93
CA ARG A 284 -18.39 -9.44 -16.57
C ARG A 284 -19.64 -9.98 -15.87
N LYS A 285 -19.58 -11.20 -15.33
CA LYS A 285 -20.71 -11.87 -14.64
C LYS A 285 -20.86 -11.44 -13.19
N ASN A 286 -19.77 -11.03 -12.54
CA ASN A 286 -19.73 -10.68 -11.12
C ASN A 286 -19.49 -9.18 -10.94
N SER A 287 -20.55 -8.44 -10.61
CA SER A 287 -20.50 -6.97 -10.49
C SER A 287 -19.55 -6.45 -9.41
N THR A 288 -19.28 -7.25 -8.37
CA THR A 288 -18.39 -6.90 -7.26
C THR A 288 -16.91 -7.15 -7.57
N GLU A 289 -16.58 -7.98 -8.57
CA GLU A 289 -15.19 -8.34 -8.85
C GLU A 289 -14.39 -7.16 -9.41
N ALA A 290 -15.02 -6.26 -10.17
CA ALA A 290 -14.35 -5.05 -10.66
C ALA A 290 -13.88 -4.16 -9.49
N SER A 291 -14.71 -4.01 -8.45
CA SER A 291 -14.36 -3.29 -7.23
C SER A 291 -13.31 -4.05 -6.42
N ALA A 292 -13.38 -5.39 -6.36
CA ALA A 292 -12.38 -6.19 -5.66
C ALA A 292 -11.00 -6.10 -6.34
N LEU A 293 -10.93 -6.17 -7.68
CA LEU A 293 -9.69 -5.96 -8.43
C LEU A 293 -9.17 -4.53 -8.27
N PHE A 294 -10.06 -3.53 -8.28
CA PHE A 294 -9.70 -2.14 -8.02
C PHE A 294 -9.03 -1.97 -6.65
N ASN A 295 -9.64 -2.50 -5.59
CA ASN A 295 -9.05 -2.48 -4.25
C ASN A 295 -7.72 -3.25 -4.18
N ASP A 296 -7.59 -4.33 -4.96
CA ASP A 296 -6.35 -5.09 -5.04
C ASP A 296 -5.21 -4.32 -5.70
N ILE A 297 -5.54 -3.50 -6.71
CA ILE A 297 -4.57 -2.65 -7.39
C ILE A 297 -4.12 -1.50 -6.48
N LEU A 298 -5.04 -0.92 -5.71
CA LEU A 298 -4.76 0.28 -4.90
C LEU A 298 -4.06 0.03 -3.57
N ILE A 299 -3.89 -1.22 -3.13
CA ILE A 299 -3.23 -1.64 -1.88
C ILE A 299 -3.13 -0.53 -0.82
N GLY A 300 -4.24 -0.25 -0.16
CA GLY A 300 -4.32 0.78 0.88
C GLY A 300 -3.72 0.33 2.21
N VAL A 301 -2.49 -0.19 2.24
CA VAL A 301 -1.87 -0.58 3.51
C VAL A 301 -1.03 0.56 4.07
N THR A 302 -1.31 0.89 5.32
CA THR A 302 -0.55 1.88 6.08
C THR A 302 -0.62 1.57 7.57
N ASN A 303 0.36 2.10 8.30
CA ASN A 303 0.42 2.08 9.75
C ASN A 303 1.02 3.41 10.25
N PHE A 304 0.78 3.74 11.52
CA PHE A 304 1.27 5.00 12.09
C PHE A 304 2.80 5.04 12.07
N PHE A 305 3.36 6.16 11.60
CA PHE A 305 4.81 6.37 11.54
C PHE A 305 5.58 5.26 10.81
N ARG A 306 5.01 4.72 9.71
CA ARG A 306 5.68 3.79 8.79
C ARG A 306 7.06 4.33 8.39
N ASP A 307 8.11 3.52 8.54
CA ASP A 307 9.51 3.93 8.43
C ASP A 307 9.88 4.97 9.50
N ARG A 308 9.88 4.53 10.75
CA ARG A 308 9.99 5.38 11.94
C ARG A 308 11.22 6.29 11.93
N GLU A 309 12.35 5.83 11.41
CA GLU A 309 13.58 6.62 11.29
C GLU A 309 13.38 7.83 10.35
N SER A 310 12.74 7.63 9.20
CA SER A 310 12.40 8.71 8.26
C SER A 310 11.46 9.74 8.89
N TRP A 311 10.47 9.31 9.69
CA TRP A 311 9.59 10.24 10.42
C TRP A 311 10.29 10.99 11.54
N GLN A 312 11.29 10.38 12.19
CA GLN A 312 12.12 11.08 13.17
C GLN A 312 12.88 12.21 12.49
N GLU A 313 13.41 11.97 11.29
CA GLU A 313 14.14 12.99 10.54
C GLU A 313 13.22 14.15 10.07
N VAL A 314 12.01 13.81 9.61
CA VAL A 314 10.98 14.82 9.33
C VAL A 314 10.70 15.66 10.58
N ALA A 315 10.53 15.02 11.74
CA ALA A 315 10.25 15.71 13.00
C ALA A 315 11.41 16.61 13.48
N SER A 316 12.68 16.23 13.27
CA SER A 316 13.86 16.99 13.69
C SER A 316 14.24 18.11 12.75
N GLN A 317 14.14 17.91 11.43
CA GLN A 317 14.62 18.87 10.44
C GLN A 317 13.49 19.63 9.74
N VAL A 318 12.47 18.91 9.27
CA VAL A 318 11.44 19.49 8.39
C VAL A 318 10.39 20.25 9.17
N ILE A 319 9.83 19.65 10.22
CA ILE A 319 8.77 20.28 11.03
C ILE A 319 9.23 21.63 11.60
N PRO A 320 10.42 21.79 12.21
CA PRO A 320 10.87 23.10 12.66
C PRO A 320 11.04 24.11 11.52
N ALA A 321 11.54 23.66 10.36
CA ALA A 321 11.80 24.51 9.21
C ALA A 321 10.50 25.09 8.60
N ILE A 322 9.43 24.29 8.52
CA ILE A 322 8.16 24.76 7.96
C ILE A 322 7.41 25.71 8.90
N PHE A 323 7.75 25.75 10.19
CA PHE A 323 7.21 26.75 11.13
C PHE A 323 8.02 28.05 11.15
N ASN A 324 9.25 28.04 10.63
CA ASN A 324 10.15 29.19 10.70
C ASN A 324 9.55 30.42 10.00
N GLY A 325 9.53 31.56 10.72
CA GLY A 325 9.01 32.83 10.21
C GLY A 325 7.48 32.91 10.12
N LYS A 326 6.73 31.92 10.63
CA LYS A 326 5.27 32.01 10.75
C LYS A 326 4.88 32.70 12.04
N GLU A 327 3.79 33.47 12.00
CA GLU A 327 3.15 34.10 13.13
C GLU A 327 1.76 33.48 13.41
N THR A 328 1.01 34.01 14.38
CA THR A 328 -0.33 33.49 14.76
C THR A 328 -1.35 33.58 13.61
N ALA A 329 -1.22 34.59 12.74
CA ALA A 329 -2.11 34.77 11.59
C ALA A 329 -1.80 33.82 10.43
N ASP A 330 -0.63 33.18 10.45
CA ASP A 330 -0.22 32.26 9.40
C ASP A 330 -0.78 30.85 9.60
N MET A 331 -0.77 30.10 8.51
CA MET A 331 -1.18 28.70 8.48
C MET A 331 -0.04 27.82 7.99
N VAL A 332 0.23 26.72 8.71
CA VAL A 332 1.02 25.59 8.22
C VAL A 332 0.09 24.67 7.43
N ARG A 333 0.37 24.50 6.15
CA ARG A 333 -0.45 23.69 5.24
C ARG A 333 0.35 22.51 4.72
N ALA A 334 -0.18 21.31 4.93
CA ALA A 334 0.45 20.08 4.46
C ALA A 334 -0.51 19.23 3.65
N TRP A 335 0.00 18.38 2.77
CA TRP A 335 -0.81 17.45 1.98
C TRP A 335 -0.22 16.05 1.99
N THR A 336 -1.01 15.08 2.46
CA THR A 336 -0.73 13.64 2.35
C THR A 336 -1.50 13.07 1.16
N ILE A 337 -0.78 12.58 0.15
CA ILE A 337 -1.33 11.92 -1.04
C ILE A 337 -1.23 10.40 -0.87
N GLY A 338 -2.30 9.68 -1.16
CA GLY A 338 -2.37 8.24 -0.90
C GLY A 338 -2.53 7.96 0.59
N CYS A 339 -3.43 8.70 1.26
CA CYS A 339 -3.53 8.69 2.72
C CYS A 339 -4.10 7.38 3.30
N SER A 340 -4.67 6.51 2.47
CA SER A 340 -5.34 5.28 2.84
C SER A 340 -6.26 5.47 4.07
N THR A 341 -6.13 4.66 5.11
CA THR A 341 -6.94 4.66 6.32
C THR A 341 -6.57 5.78 7.30
N GLY A 342 -5.71 6.73 6.89
CA GLY A 342 -5.47 8.01 7.58
C GLY A 342 -4.32 8.03 8.58
N GLU A 343 -3.67 6.90 8.85
CA GLU A 343 -2.57 6.79 9.83
C GLU A 343 -1.44 7.79 9.55
N GLU A 344 -1.06 7.97 8.28
CA GLU A 344 -0.03 8.94 7.89
C GLU A 344 -0.47 10.39 8.10
N ALA A 345 -1.70 10.73 7.70
CA ALA A 345 -2.24 12.08 7.86
C ALA A 345 -2.34 12.48 9.34
N TYR A 346 -2.81 11.56 10.19
CA TYR A 346 -2.85 11.79 11.63
C TYR A 346 -1.44 11.77 12.26
N GLY A 347 -0.53 10.91 11.80
CA GLY A 347 0.87 10.93 12.23
C GLY A 347 1.55 12.28 11.96
N LEU A 348 1.33 12.84 10.78
CA LEU A 348 1.79 14.19 10.43
C LEU A 348 1.14 15.25 11.32
N ALA A 349 -0.18 15.20 11.52
CA ALA A 349 -0.89 16.14 12.38
C ALA A 349 -0.35 16.10 13.83
N ILE A 350 -0.06 14.91 14.36
CA ILE A 350 0.59 14.72 15.67
C ILE A 350 1.92 15.47 15.74
N LEU A 351 2.80 15.33 14.74
CA LEU A 351 4.09 16.02 14.71
C LEU A 351 3.94 17.54 14.65
N LEU A 352 2.99 18.04 13.86
CA LEU A 352 2.69 19.47 13.77
C LEU A 352 2.21 20.01 15.13
N PHE A 353 1.33 19.29 15.84
CA PHE A 353 0.85 19.67 17.16
C PHE A 353 1.94 19.56 18.23
N GLU A 354 2.81 18.54 18.17
CA GLU A 354 3.97 18.40 19.07
C GLU A 354 4.95 19.55 18.94
N TYR A 355 5.17 20.06 17.74
CA TYR A 355 6.04 21.22 17.55
C TYR A 355 5.33 22.53 17.92
N ALA A 356 4.07 22.70 17.51
CA ALA A 356 3.30 23.91 17.80
C ALA A 356 3.14 24.17 19.31
N ASP A 357 2.99 23.13 20.12
CA ASP A 357 2.87 23.25 21.59
C ASP A 357 4.17 23.70 22.28
N LYS A 358 5.31 23.69 21.58
CA LYS A 358 6.59 24.22 22.09
C LYS A 358 6.76 25.72 21.83
N LEU A 359 5.88 26.31 21.03
CA LEU A 359 5.95 27.72 20.65
C LEU A 359 5.07 28.56 21.58
N ASP A 360 5.50 29.81 21.83
CA ASP A 360 4.71 30.78 22.62
C ASP A 360 3.40 31.18 21.93
N PHE A 361 3.31 30.96 20.62
CA PHE A 361 2.13 31.21 19.82
C PHE A 361 1.89 30.05 18.85
N ARG A 362 0.62 29.82 18.52
CA ARG A 362 0.21 28.66 17.73
C ARG A 362 -0.36 29.08 16.37
N PRO A 363 0.37 28.88 15.26
CA PRO A 363 -0.19 29.10 13.93
C PRO A 363 -1.32 28.10 13.65
N GLN A 364 -2.19 28.44 12.69
CA GLN A 364 -3.23 27.52 12.24
C GLN A 364 -2.61 26.31 11.54
N LEU A 365 -3.16 25.11 11.78
CA LEU A 365 -2.66 23.86 11.20
C LEU A 365 -3.74 23.28 10.29
N GLN A 366 -3.38 22.98 9.04
CA GLN A 366 -4.26 22.30 8.10
C GLN A 366 -3.50 21.21 7.34
N VAL A 367 -3.95 19.98 7.49
CA VAL A 367 -3.50 18.83 6.70
C VAL A 367 -4.60 18.48 5.71
N PHE A 368 -4.27 18.40 4.44
CA PHE A 368 -5.11 17.79 3.41
C PHE A 368 -4.70 16.32 3.29
N ALA A 369 -5.66 15.42 3.21
CA ALA A 369 -5.42 14.00 3.06
C ALA A 369 -6.29 13.47 1.92
N SER A 370 -5.67 12.94 0.87
CA SER A 370 -6.38 12.48 -0.32
C SER A 370 -6.09 11.02 -0.65
N ASP A 371 -7.12 10.32 -1.10
CA ASP A 371 -7.02 8.96 -1.64
C ASP A 371 -8.01 8.73 -2.79
N LEU A 372 -7.81 7.65 -3.55
CA LEU A 372 -8.74 7.14 -4.54
C LEU A 372 -9.76 6.14 -3.92
N ASP A 373 -9.44 5.51 -2.80
CA ASP A 373 -10.36 4.59 -2.12
C ASP A 373 -11.28 5.32 -1.13
N GLU A 374 -12.55 5.45 -1.50
CA GLU A 374 -13.59 6.03 -0.63
C GLU A 374 -13.81 5.25 0.67
N ASN A 375 -13.55 3.93 0.69
CA ASN A 375 -13.70 3.13 1.90
C ASN A 375 -12.62 3.47 2.92
N SER A 376 -11.37 3.57 2.47
CA SER A 376 -10.24 4.02 3.28
C SER A 376 -10.45 5.45 3.80
N ILE A 377 -10.94 6.37 2.96
CA ILE A 377 -11.31 7.73 3.40
C ILE A 377 -12.41 7.72 4.46
N ARG A 378 -13.43 6.87 4.31
CA ARG A 378 -14.50 6.74 5.30
C ARG A 378 -13.94 6.25 6.64
N TYR A 379 -13.10 5.23 6.62
CA TYR A 379 -12.41 4.72 7.81
C TYR A 379 -11.56 5.82 8.48
N ALA A 380 -10.78 6.57 7.69
CA ALA A 380 -9.95 7.66 8.19
C ALA A 380 -10.75 8.77 8.87
N ARG A 381 -11.95 9.08 8.35
CA ARG A 381 -12.89 10.05 8.94
C ARG A 381 -13.51 9.55 10.25
N GLU A 382 -13.81 8.26 10.36
CA GLU A 382 -14.27 7.66 11.62
C GLU A 382 -13.19 7.74 12.71
N ALA A 383 -11.92 7.66 12.28
CA ALA A 383 -10.73 7.87 13.11
C ALA A 383 -10.68 6.94 14.33
N MET A 384 -11.13 5.70 14.13
CA MET A 384 -11.19 4.65 15.15
C MET A 384 -10.27 3.51 14.73
N TYR A 385 -9.18 3.34 15.45
CA TYR A 385 -8.10 2.41 15.14
C TYR A 385 -8.04 1.30 16.19
N PRO A 386 -7.66 0.07 15.84
CA PRO A 386 -7.54 -1.02 16.80
C PRO A 386 -6.45 -0.75 17.85
N THR A 387 -6.53 -1.36 19.04
CA THR A 387 -5.48 -1.27 20.08
C THR A 387 -4.09 -1.70 19.59
N ALA A 388 -4.02 -2.50 18.53
CA ALA A 388 -2.76 -2.91 17.89
C ALA A 388 -1.87 -1.73 17.41
N ILE A 389 -2.40 -0.51 17.27
CA ILE A 389 -1.57 0.67 16.97
C ILE A 389 -0.56 1.01 18.09
N GLU A 390 -0.69 0.42 19.28
CA GLU A 390 0.28 0.55 20.39
C GLU A 390 1.70 0.12 20.00
N ALA A 391 1.86 -0.75 19.00
CA ALA A 391 3.17 -1.12 18.46
C ALA A 391 3.82 0.04 17.67
N ASP A 392 3.00 0.91 17.10
CA ASP A 392 3.40 1.91 16.13
C ASP A 392 3.44 3.34 16.73
N VAL A 393 2.59 3.60 17.73
CA VAL A 393 2.41 4.89 18.40
C VAL A 393 2.90 4.83 19.85
N SER A 394 3.71 5.81 20.28
CA SER A 394 4.20 5.85 21.67
C SER A 394 3.08 6.07 22.68
N GLN A 395 3.28 5.56 23.90
CA GLN A 395 2.33 5.73 25.00
C GLN A 395 1.97 7.20 25.26
N GLU A 396 2.97 8.09 25.23
CA GLU A 396 2.80 9.54 25.40
C GLU A 396 1.85 10.14 24.34
N ARG A 397 1.98 9.68 23.09
CA ARG A 397 1.10 10.12 21.99
C ARG A 397 -0.30 9.55 22.14
N LEU A 398 -0.44 8.27 22.53
CA LEU A 398 -1.75 7.65 22.79
C LEU A 398 -2.51 8.40 23.88
N GLU A 399 -1.86 8.72 24.98
CA GLU A 399 -2.48 9.46 26.10
C GLU A 399 -2.89 10.88 25.70
N ARG A 400 -2.06 11.58 24.93
CA ARG A 400 -2.31 12.97 24.52
C ARG A 400 -3.36 13.08 23.43
N PHE A 401 -3.29 12.23 22.41
CA PHE A 401 -3.99 12.44 21.13
C PHE A 401 -5.12 11.45 20.85
N PHE A 402 -5.29 10.43 21.68
CA PHE A 402 -6.32 9.43 21.50
C PHE A 402 -7.22 9.31 22.75
N ILE A 403 -8.36 8.65 22.56
CA ILE A 403 -9.30 8.25 23.61
C ILE A 403 -9.49 6.75 23.45
N ARG A 404 -9.22 5.98 24.50
CA ARG A 404 -9.42 4.52 24.48
C ARG A 404 -10.90 4.19 24.64
N GLU A 405 -11.46 3.47 23.68
CA GLU A 405 -12.85 3.01 23.61
C GLU A 405 -12.87 1.48 23.44
N GLY A 406 -12.80 0.75 24.56
CA GLY A 406 -12.69 -0.72 24.54
C GLY A 406 -11.41 -1.20 23.87
N ASP A 407 -11.56 -1.98 22.79
CA ASP A 407 -10.46 -2.53 21.99
C ASP A 407 -10.01 -1.60 20.84
N HIS A 408 -10.41 -0.32 20.90
CA HIS A 408 -10.06 0.68 19.90
C HIS A 408 -9.55 1.98 20.56
N TYR A 409 -8.82 2.76 19.76
CA TYR A 409 -8.46 4.14 20.03
C TYR A 409 -9.18 5.05 19.04
N ARG A 410 -9.85 6.08 19.55
CA ARG A 410 -10.40 7.16 18.75
C ARG A 410 -9.46 8.36 18.77
N VAL A 411 -9.12 8.90 17.60
CA VAL A 411 -8.34 10.14 17.49
C VAL A 411 -9.15 11.30 18.09
N ARG A 412 -8.51 12.11 18.94
CA ARG A 412 -9.14 13.28 19.56
C ARG A 412 -9.57 14.30 18.52
N ARG A 413 -10.67 15.00 18.85
CA ARG A 413 -11.29 15.99 17.97
C ARG A 413 -10.31 17.06 17.48
N GLU A 414 -9.38 17.52 18.33
CA GLU A 414 -8.42 18.55 17.96
C GLU A 414 -7.57 18.19 16.73
N LEU A 415 -7.15 16.92 16.60
CA LEU A 415 -6.42 16.45 15.42
C LEU A 415 -7.36 16.28 14.22
N ARG A 416 -8.55 15.73 14.44
CA ARG A 416 -9.54 15.51 13.37
C ARG A 416 -9.98 16.82 12.71
N ASP A 417 -10.16 17.87 13.49
CA ASP A 417 -10.54 19.19 12.99
C ASP A 417 -9.42 19.84 12.15
N ALA A 418 -8.16 19.40 12.31
CA ALA A 418 -7.01 19.86 11.51
C ALA A 418 -6.78 19.04 10.22
N VAL A 419 -7.43 17.89 10.05
CA VAL A 419 -7.22 16.99 8.90
C VAL A 419 -8.47 16.94 8.01
N LEU A 420 -8.34 17.42 6.77
CA LEU A 420 -9.38 17.36 5.76
C LEU A 420 -9.17 16.17 4.82
N PHE A 421 -9.99 15.13 4.97
CA PHE A 421 -10.01 13.98 4.06
C PHE A 421 -10.87 14.24 2.82
N THR A 422 -10.35 13.95 1.63
CA THR A 422 -11.08 14.07 0.35
C THR A 422 -10.79 12.89 -0.58
N HIS A 423 -11.79 12.54 -1.39
CA HIS A 423 -11.54 11.69 -2.56
C HIS A 423 -10.90 12.58 -3.64
N HIS A 424 -9.68 12.25 -4.07
CA HIS A 424 -8.92 13.08 -5.01
C HIS A 424 -7.85 12.25 -5.72
N SER A 425 -7.75 12.44 -7.02
CA SER A 425 -6.72 11.89 -7.88
C SER A 425 -5.70 12.96 -8.24
N VAL A 426 -4.43 12.72 -7.86
CA VAL A 426 -3.32 13.62 -8.22
C VAL A 426 -3.18 13.83 -9.73
N LEU A 427 -3.59 12.85 -10.54
CA LEU A 427 -3.47 12.92 -11.99
C LEU A 427 -4.65 13.63 -12.66
N ARG A 428 -5.84 13.66 -12.04
CA ARG A 428 -7.07 14.16 -12.69
C ARG A 428 -7.57 15.46 -12.08
N ASP A 429 -7.46 15.58 -10.77
CA ASP A 429 -8.13 16.61 -9.99
C ASP A 429 -7.14 17.74 -9.68
N ALA A 430 -7.63 18.99 -9.60
CA ALA A 430 -6.76 20.14 -9.36
C ALA A 430 -6.01 20.01 -8.01
N PRO A 431 -4.71 20.33 -7.93
CA PRO A 431 -3.94 20.18 -6.70
C PRO A 431 -4.27 21.26 -5.67
N PHE A 432 -4.07 20.95 -4.40
CA PHE A 432 -3.99 21.98 -3.37
C PHE A 432 -2.72 22.82 -3.59
N SER A 433 -2.81 24.14 -3.44
CA SER A 433 -1.69 25.05 -3.70
C SER A 433 -1.21 25.76 -2.44
N ARG A 434 0.00 26.32 -2.49
CA ARG A 434 0.65 27.05 -1.39
C ARG A 434 0.81 26.20 -0.13
N LEU A 435 1.33 24.98 -0.32
CA LEU A 435 1.66 24.04 0.74
C LEU A 435 3.08 24.27 1.27
N ASP A 436 3.28 24.04 2.56
CA ASP A 436 4.61 24.04 3.19
C ASP A 436 5.26 22.64 3.13
N PHE A 437 4.44 21.59 3.10
CA PHE A 437 4.88 20.19 3.11
C PHE A 437 3.97 19.28 2.26
N ILE A 438 4.56 18.35 1.52
CA ILE A 438 3.88 17.25 0.84
C ILE A 438 4.48 15.92 1.30
N SER A 439 3.61 14.98 1.63
CA SER A 439 3.94 13.55 1.80
C SER A 439 3.29 12.76 0.68
N CYS A 440 4.08 12.04 -0.10
CA CYS A 440 3.61 11.11 -1.13
C CYS A 440 4.45 9.85 -1.04
N ARG A 441 3.99 8.88 -0.25
CA ARG A 441 4.76 7.71 0.13
C ARG A 441 4.08 6.44 -0.36
N ASN A 442 4.89 5.52 -0.88
CA ASN A 442 4.45 4.19 -1.34
C ASN A 442 3.35 4.26 -2.42
N LEU A 443 3.34 5.32 -3.25
CA LEU A 443 2.38 5.54 -4.32
C LEU A 443 3.04 5.58 -5.70
N LEU A 444 4.17 6.29 -5.82
CA LEU A 444 4.91 6.45 -7.08
C LEU A 444 5.47 5.13 -7.57
N ILE A 445 5.70 4.17 -6.67
CA ILE A 445 6.15 2.80 -7.02
C ILE A 445 5.23 2.11 -8.04
N TYR A 446 3.95 2.49 -8.11
CA TYR A 446 2.95 1.92 -9.02
C TYR A 446 2.87 2.61 -10.39
N LEU A 447 3.45 3.80 -10.52
CA LEU A 447 3.32 4.64 -11.71
C LEU A 447 4.51 4.47 -12.65
N GLU A 448 4.28 4.54 -13.96
CA GLU A 448 5.34 4.62 -14.97
C GLU A 448 6.14 5.94 -14.84
N ARG A 449 7.38 5.96 -15.35
CA ARG A 449 8.30 7.10 -15.12
C ARG A 449 7.75 8.43 -15.65
N GLU A 450 7.15 8.41 -16.83
CA GLU A 450 6.57 9.58 -17.47
C GLU A 450 5.45 10.20 -16.62
N VAL A 451 4.71 9.35 -15.91
CA VAL A 451 3.62 9.75 -15.01
C VAL A 451 4.20 10.30 -13.70
N GLN A 452 5.27 9.69 -13.18
CA GLN A 452 5.97 10.21 -12.01
C GLN A 452 6.51 11.63 -12.26
N ASP A 453 7.08 11.89 -13.44
CA ASP A 453 7.57 13.22 -13.80
C ASP A 453 6.42 14.26 -13.81
N THR A 454 5.27 13.88 -14.36
CA THR A 454 4.05 14.72 -14.30
C THR A 454 3.60 15.00 -12.86
N VAL A 455 3.66 13.99 -11.99
CA VAL A 455 3.33 14.14 -10.56
C VAL A 455 4.32 15.07 -9.86
N PHE A 456 5.61 15.01 -10.19
CA PHE A 456 6.62 15.91 -9.63
C PHE A 456 6.41 17.37 -10.05
N ASP A 457 5.98 17.63 -11.29
CA ASP A 457 5.57 18.97 -11.73
C ASP A 457 4.39 19.50 -10.90
N ILE A 458 3.39 18.64 -10.64
CA ILE A 458 2.24 18.98 -9.80
C ILE A 458 2.67 19.30 -8.36
N PHE A 459 3.58 18.51 -7.79
CA PHE A 459 4.09 18.76 -6.44
C PHE A 459 4.89 20.06 -6.35
N HIS A 460 5.71 20.35 -7.36
CA HIS A 460 6.47 21.60 -7.42
C HIS A 460 5.54 22.81 -7.49
N TYR A 461 4.43 22.71 -8.25
CA TYR A 461 3.36 23.70 -8.30
C TYR A 461 2.58 23.86 -7.00
N ALA A 462 2.28 22.76 -6.34
CA ALA A 462 1.53 22.75 -5.10
C ALA A 462 2.32 23.36 -3.92
N LEU A 463 3.64 23.17 -3.89
CA LEU A 463 4.53 23.64 -2.82
C LEU A 463 4.91 25.12 -2.96
N LYS A 464 5.01 25.81 -1.82
CA LYS A 464 5.65 27.13 -1.76
C LYS A 464 7.15 27.01 -2.04
N PRO A 465 7.80 28.06 -2.56
CA PRO A 465 9.26 28.09 -2.65
C PRO A 465 9.92 27.72 -1.31
N GLY A 466 10.81 26.73 -1.33
CA GLY A 466 11.49 26.24 -0.13
C GLY A 466 10.66 25.32 0.78
N GLY A 467 9.44 24.95 0.39
CA GLY A 467 8.67 23.85 1.00
C GLY A 467 9.31 22.48 0.80
N TYR A 468 8.74 21.47 1.43
CA TYR A 468 9.34 20.14 1.53
C TYR A 468 8.48 19.05 0.89
N LEU A 469 9.14 18.08 0.27
CA LEU A 469 8.57 16.86 -0.30
C LEU A 469 9.18 15.66 0.43
N PHE A 470 8.33 14.76 0.92
CA PHE A 470 8.70 13.52 1.58
C PHE A 470 8.15 12.32 0.81
N LEU A 471 9.04 11.39 0.44
CA LEU A 471 8.70 10.19 -0.32
C LEU A 471 8.94 8.90 0.50
N GLY A 472 8.46 7.76 0.00
CA GLY A 472 8.74 6.45 0.57
C GLY A 472 10.16 5.95 0.27
N ASN A 473 10.62 4.95 1.03
CA ASN A 473 12.00 4.45 0.97
C ASN A 473 12.38 3.77 -0.35
N SER A 474 11.40 3.48 -1.22
CA SER A 474 11.63 2.89 -2.55
C SER A 474 11.39 3.89 -3.70
N GLU A 475 11.23 5.16 -3.38
CA GLU A 475 10.82 6.22 -4.31
C GLU A 475 11.88 7.31 -4.34
N SER A 476 12.06 7.99 -5.47
CA SER A 476 13.11 9.00 -5.57
C SER A 476 12.73 10.11 -6.54
N ALA A 477 13.01 11.35 -6.14
CA ALA A 477 12.89 12.52 -7.01
C ALA A 477 14.19 12.80 -7.80
N GLU A 478 15.04 11.79 -8.01
CA GLU A 478 16.30 11.94 -8.77
C GLU A 478 16.07 12.37 -10.23
N SER A 479 14.98 11.94 -10.88
CA SER A 479 14.61 12.42 -12.23
C SER A 479 14.29 13.92 -12.20
N ALA A 480 13.62 14.38 -11.14
CA ALA A 480 13.17 15.75 -10.93
C ALA A 480 14.18 16.66 -10.20
N HIS A 481 15.49 16.43 -10.37
CA HIS A 481 16.57 17.23 -9.73
C HIS A 481 16.54 18.73 -10.06
N GLU A 482 15.89 19.11 -11.16
CA GLU A 482 15.68 20.51 -11.55
C GLU A 482 14.61 21.21 -10.70
N LEU A 483 13.63 20.45 -10.19
CA LEU A 483 12.51 20.92 -9.39
C LEU A 483 12.82 20.83 -7.89
N PHE A 484 13.58 19.81 -7.49
CA PHE A 484 13.83 19.48 -6.09
C PHE A 484 15.33 19.40 -5.78
N GLN A 485 15.71 19.89 -4.60
CA GLN A 485 17.02 19.71 -4.00
C GLN A 485 16.93 18.63 -2.92
N THR A 486 17.81 17.64 -2.96
CA THR A 486 17.92 16.64 -1.90
C THR A 486 18.39 17.28 -0.59
N VAL A 487 17.62 17.04 0.48
CA VAL A 487 17.97 17.44 1.86
C VAL A 487 18.55 16.23 2.59
N ASP A 488 17.84 15.10 2.53
CA ASP A 488 18.29 13.82 3.05
C ASP A 488 18.03 12.73 2.01
N LYS A 489 19.11 12.10 1.53
CA LYS A 489 19.02 11.03 0.55
C LYS A 489 18.57 9.70 1.16
N MET A 490 18.96 9.42 2.41
CA MET A 490 18.64 8.17 3.10
C MET A 490 17.16 8.10 3.43
N HIS A 491 16.59 9.23 3.86
CA HIS A 491 15.18 9.33 4.27
C HIS A 491 14.28 9.92 3.19
N HIS A 492 14.79 10.13 1.96
CA HIS A 492 14.02 10.61 0.81
C HIS A 492 13.28 11.93 1.05
N ILE A 493 13.99 12.89 1.67
CA ILE A 493 13.50 14.23 1.97
C ILE A 493 14.09 15.22 0.97
N TYR A 494 13.22 16.01 0.34
CA TYR A 494 13.58 16.97 -0.67
C TYR A 494 12.98 18.35 -0.36
N ARG A 495 13.59 19.39 -0.91
CA ARG A 495 13.15 20.77 -0.80
C ARG A 495 12.92 21.35 -2.20
N THR A 496 11.81 22.05 -2.41
CA THR A 496 11.53 22.69 -3.70
C THR A 496 12.57 23.77 -4.00
N ARG A 497 13.08 23.74 -5.23
CA ARG A 497 13.91 24.80 -5.79
C ARG A 497 13.01 25.97 -6.22
N PRO A 498 13.51 27.21 -6.14
CA PRO A 498 12.76 28.36 -6.63
C PRO A 498 12.43 28.19 -8.12
N TRP A 499 11.28 28.72 -8.50
CA TRP A 499 10.83 28.79 -9.88
C TRP A 499 11.90 29.45 -10.76
N ARG A 500 12.31 28.78 -11.84
CA ARG A 500 13.30 29.32 -12.80
C ARG A 500 12.73 30.47 -13.64
N HIS A 501 11.41 30.62 -13.71
CA HIS A 501 10.69 31.65 -14.45
C HIS A 501 9.80 32.47 -13.52
N GLU A 502 9.52 33.74 -13.85
CA GLU A 502 8.68 34.66 -13.05
C GLU A 502 7.22 34.19 -12.89
N HIS A 503 6.81 33.16 -13.65
CA HIS A 503 5.51 32.53 -13.53
C HIS A 503 5.64 31.03 -13.25
N PRO A 504 4.83 30.46 -12.34
CA PRO A 504 4.81 29.04 -12.10
C PRO A 504 4.37 28.31 -13.38
N HIS A 505 5.12 27.28 -13.77
CA HIS A 505 4.68 26.35 -14.82
C HIS A 505 3.42 25.67 -14.32
N VAL A 506 2.27 26.04 -14.88
CA VAL A 506 1.01 25.35 -14.58
C VAL A 506 1.12 24.00 -15.29
N PRO A 507 1.16 22.87 -14.55
CA PRO A 507 1.19 21.57 -15.20
C PRO A 507 -0.04 21.45 -16.10
N SER A 508 0.14 20.93 -17.31
CA SER A 508 -0.97 20.53 -18.16
C SER A 508 -1.70 19.40 -17.45
N LEU A 509 -2.71 19.73 -16.64
CA LEU A 509 -3.61 18.75 -16.06
C LEU A 509 -4.20 17.96 -17.23
N PRO A 510 -4.14 16.62 -17.22
CA PRO A 510 -4.81 15.83 -18.23
C PRO A 510 -6.32 15.93 -17.96
N LEU A 511 -6.92 17.04 -18.38
CA LEU A 511 -8.36 17.20 -18.46
C LEU A 511 -8.82 16.29 -19.60
N SER A 512 -9.07 15.02 -19.25
CA SER A 512 -9.74 14.00 -20.06
C SER A 512 -9.18 13.80 -21.48
N ILE A 513 -7.96 13.24 -21.60
CA ILE A 513 -7.47 12.69 -22.89
C ILE A 513 -7.78 11.18 -23.02
N GLY A 514 -8.28 10.50 -21.98
CA GLY A 514 -8.47 9.03 -21.96
C GLY A 514 -9.79 8.49 -22.49
N ASN A 515 -10.81 9.31 -22.76
CA ASN A 515 -12.16 8.79 -23.11
C ASN A 515 -12.24 8.17 -24.51
N THR A 516 -11.29 8.44 -25.41
CA THR A 516 -11.38 8.00 -26.80
C THR A 516 -11.06 6.50 -26.95
N THR A 517 -10.12 5.97 -26.17
CA THR A 517 -9.62 4.59 -26.35
C THR A 517 -10.55 3.52 -25.77
N TYR A 518 -11.25 3.83 -24.67
CA TYR A 518 -12.14 2.87 -24.02
C TYR A 518 -13.53 2.80 -24.67
N SER A 519 -14.04 3.92 -25.20
CA SER A 519 -15.36 3.97 -25.86
C SER A 519 -15.47 3.02 -27.06
N GLU A 520 -14.37 2.80 -27.79
CA GLU A 520 -14.32 1.86 -28.92
C GLU A 520 -14.37 0.39 -28.45
N LEU A 521 -13.71 0.06 -27.33
CA LEU A 521 -13.66 -1.29 -26.77
C LEU A 521 -14.99 -1.74 -26.13
N TYR A 522 -15.81 -0.78 -25.68
CA TYR A 522 -17.16 -1.02 -25.13
C TYR A 522 -18.26 -1.16 -26.17
N SER A 523 -17.96 -0.79 -27.42
CA SER A 523 -18.91 -0.88 -28.52
C SER A 523 -19.05 -2.35 -28.95
N GLN A 524 -19.84 -3.13 -28.21
CA GLN A 524 -20.35 -4.41 -28.71
C GLN A 524 -21.08 -4.17 -30.03
N THR A 525 -20.88 -5.10 -30.98
CA THR A 525 -21.53 -5.19 -32.29
C THR A 525 -23.06 -5.23 -32.16
N HIS A 526 -23.70 -4.10 -31.88
CA HIS A 526 -25.11 -3.92 -32.12
C HIS A 526 -25.29 -3.62 -33.61
N ALA A 527 -26.14 -4.41 -34.27
CA ALA A 527 -26.55 -4.13 -35.64
C ALA A 527 -26.98 -2.66 -35.77
N PRO A 528 -26.53 -1.94 -36.81
CA PRO A 528 -26.80 -0.52 -36.94
C PRO A 528 -28.31 -0.28 -36.96
N ARG A 529 -28.82 0.43 -35.95
CA ARG A 529 -30.18 0.99 -36.01
C ARG A 529 -30.25 1.98 -37.16
N PRO A 530 -31.36 2.03 -37.92
CA PRO A 530 -31.52 2.97 -39.01
C PRO A 530 -31.36 4.40 -38.49
N ARG A 531 -30.39 5.14 -39.05
CA ARG A 531 -30.16 6.55 -38.75
C ARG A 531 -31.41 7.34 -39.10
N SER A 532 -32.01 7.98 -38.10
CA SER A 532 -33.01 9.03 -38.32
C SER A 532 -32.33 10.21 -39.01
N THR A 533 -32.85 10.61 -40.16
CA THR A 533 -32.42 11.81 -40.91
C THR A 533 -32.93 13.06 -40.18
N VAL A 534 -32.24 13.48 -39.13
CA VAL A 534 -32.43 14.80 -38.54
C VAL A 534 -31.22 15.66 -38.89
N ASP A 535 -31.49 16.81 -39.50
CA ASP A 535 -30.51 17.75 -40.03
C ASP A 535 -29.69 18.37 -38.87
N ILE A 536 -28.42 17.97 -38.76
CA ILE A 536 -27.49 18.29 -37.65
C ILE A 536 -27.25 19.80 -37.52
N SER A 537 -27.42 20.55 -38.62
CA SER A 537 -27.22 22.00 -38.66
C SER A 537 -28.11 22.78 -37.69
N ARG A 538 -29.38 22.37 -37.51
CA ARG A 538 -30.32 23.05 -36.61
C ARG A 538 -30.09 22.74 -35.13
N LEU A 539 -29.61 21.53 -34.83
CA LEU A 539 -29.33 21.10 -33.45
C LEU A 539 -28.13 21.83 -32.84
N SER A 540 -27.15 22.23 -33.67
CA SER A 540 -25.99 22.99 -33.22
C SER A 540 -26.35 24.40 -32.74
N ASP A 541 -27.25 25.08 -33.46
CA ASP A 541 -27.70 26.43 -33.11
C ASP A 541 -28.59 26.40 -31.86
N ASP A 542 -29.48 25.42 -31.76
CA ASP A 542 -30.37 25.26 -30.60
C ASP A 542 -29.58 24.85 -29.34
N HIS A 543 -28.52 24.04 -29.50
CA HIS A 543 -27.61 23.69 -28.41
C HIS A 543 -26.77 24.89 -27.94
N SER A 544 -26.25 25.70 -28.87
CA SER A 544 -25.47 26.89 -28.55
C SER A 544 -26.32 27.93 -27.79
N LYS A 545 -27.56 28.16 -28.23
CA LYS A 545 -28.51 29.04 -27.52
C LYS A 545 -28.88 28.51 -26.13
N ALA A 546 -28.98 27.19 -25.96
CA ALA A 546 -29.23 26.60 -24.65
C ALA A 546 -28.03 26.78 -23.70
N LEU A 547 -26.80 26.69 -24.22
CA LEU A 547 -25.60 26.98 -23.43
C LEU A 547 -25.54 28.46 -23.03
N GLU A 548 -25.83 29.40 -23.94
CA GLU A 548 -25.89 30.83 -23.59
C GLU A 548 -26.93 31.16 -22.51
N ALA A 549 -28.07 30.45 -22.50
CA ALA A 549 -29.15 30.71 -21.55
C ALA A 549 -28.94 30.09 -20.15
N TYR A 550 -28.18 28.99 -20.05
CA TYR A 550 -28.13 28.18 -18.82
C TYR A 550 -26.71 27.84 -18.34
N ALA A 551 -25.66 28.09 -19.11
CA ALA A 551 -24.30 27.83 -18.68
C ALA A 551 -23.75 28.98 -17.80
N PRO A 552 -22.79 28.69 -16.91
CA PRO A 552 -22.04 29.73 -16.20
C PRO A 552 -21.30 30.65 -17.18
N PRO A 553 -21.00 31.90 -16.79
CA PRO A 553 -20.27 32.80 -17.65
C PRO A 553 -18.91 32.23 -18.05
N SER A 554 -18.61 32.27 -19.36
CA SER A 554 -17.46 31.58 -19.94
C SER A 554 -16.84 32.34 -21.11
N VAL A 555 -15.55 32.08 -21.34
CA VAL A 555 -14.76 32.66 -22.43
C VAL A 555 -14.11 31.51 -23.20
N LEU A 556 -14.32 31.49 -24.51
CA LEU A 556 -13.65 30.58 -25.44
C LEU A 556 -12.39 31.27 -25.94
N ILE A 557 -11.23 30.60 -25.83
CA ILE A 557 -9.95 31.10 -26.33
C ILE A 557 -9.33 30.12 -27.32
N ASP A 558 -8.51 30.62 -28.25
CA ASP A 558 -7.69 29.79 -29.14
C ASP A 558 -6.39 29.32 -28.47
N GLU A 559 -5.61 28.51 -29.20
CA GLU A 559 -4.30 28.00 -28.76
C GLU A 559 -3.24 29.11 -28.48
N LYS A 560 -3.52 30.35 -28.86
CA LYS A 560 -2.70 31.54 -28.61
C LYS A 560 -3.29 32.43 -27.53
N TYR A 561 -4.29 31.96 -26.79
CA TYR A 561 -5.02 32.70 -25.77
C TYR A 561 -5.80 33.92 -26.30
N ALA A 562 -6.09 33.97 -27.61
CA ALA A 562 -6.96 34.99 -28.18
C ALA A 562 -8.42 34.63 -27.89
N VAL A 563 -9.19 35.60 -27.40
CA VAL A 563 -10.61 35.43 -27.10
C VAL A 563 -11.40 35.28 -28.39
N LEU A 564 -11.99 34.10 -28.59
CA LEU A 564 -12.84 33.75 -29.72
C LEU A 564 -14.31 34.06 -29.44
N HIS A 565 -14.75 33.90 -28.19
CA HIS A 565 -16.12 34.16 -27.79
C HIS A 565 -16.19 34.45 -26.29
N VAL A 566 -17.10 35.35 -25.90
CA VAL A 566 -17.41 35.68 -24.51
C VAL A 566 -18.92 35.54 -24.37
N SER A 567 -19.38 34.73 -23.42
CA SER A 567 -20.82 34.63 -23.16
C SER A 567 -21.36 35.98 -22.71
N GLU A 568 -22.57 36.38 -23.14
CA GLU A 568 -23.15 37.69 -22.81
C GLU A 568 -23.31 37.97 -21.31
N THR A 569 -23.27 36.94 -20.46
CA THR A 569 -23.35 37.03 -18.99
C THR A 569 -21.99 37.08 -18.27
N ALA A 570 -20.87 37.16 -19.00
CA ALA A 570 -19.49 37.18 -18.45
C ALA A 570 -18.97 38.56 -18.05
#